data_AF-A0A0D6ZDJ6-F1
#
_entry.id   AF-A0A0D6ZDJ6-F1
#
_cell.length_a   1.000
_cell.length_b   1.000
_cell.length_c   1.000
_cell.angle_alpha   90.00
_cell.angle_beta   90.00
_cell.angle_gamma   90.00
#
_symmetry.space_group_name_H-M   'P 1'
#
loop_
_entity.id
_entity.type
_entity.pdbx_description
1 polymer ?
#
loop_
_entity_poly.entity_id
_entity_poly.type
_entity_poly.pdbx_seq_one_letter_code
_entity_poly.pdbx_strand_id
1 'polypeptide(L)'
;MSNRIVLNELQIENIRKLARDKRQTLGFVGETPIANDIFTIIENLDIRLLEYPIKSEDGNPAFSAALMYSEEGGEELVFIGLNTADYFDKQVFALAHELYHFYTKTGSHLSRLEDEEHNLIEAQANRFAAEFLLPESILESIVLIEFKTSSLQKVQTKTILRFIARLQCTWWLPYRSLVKRLKEINAISEEQYTELYAADERNLNSEYGRLGQAINKDIFSKLNTTTSTTGISPKDIEVIIRNFEDNIIDEDKFTETLNLFHKNPDDFGYEFTILDEDMDEFEAFFKERQ
;
A
#
# COMPACT_ATOMS: atom_id res chain seq x y z
N MET A 1 3.24 25.67 -7.13
CA MET A 1 2.32 25.77 -5.98
C MET A 1 1.09 24.95 -6.33
N SER A 2 0.98 23.72 -5.82
CA SER A 2 -0.21 22.89 -6.06
C SER A 2 -1.38 23.53 -5.31
N ASN A 3 -2.45 23.87 -6.03
CA ASN A 3 -3.71 24.24 -5.41
C ASN A 3 -4.17 23.04 -4.57
N ARG A 4 -3.98 23.15 -3.26
CA ARG A 4 -4.33 22.07 -2.33
C ARG A 4 -5.84 22.00 -2.30
N ILE A 5 -6.42 20.98 -2.90
CA ILE A 5 -7.87 20.79 -2.90
C ILE A 5 -8.35 20.63 -1.46
N VAL A 6 -9.33 21.45 -1.10
CA VAL A 6 -9.99 21.42 0.21
C VAL A 6 -11.35 20.79 0.00
N LEU A 7 -11.56 19.61 0.59
CA LEU A 7 -12.86 18.94 0.59
C LEU A 7 -13.84 19.71 1.48
N ASN A 8 -15.08 19.84 1.04
CA ASN A 8 -16.14 20.43 1.86
C ASN A 8 -16.68 19.42 2.90
N GLU A 9 -17.42 19.92 3.88
CA GLU A 9 -17.95 19.11 4.99
C GLU A 9 -18.80 17.92 4.52
N LEU A 10 -19.63 18.10 3.49
CA LEU A 10 -20.46 17.04 2.95
C LEU A 10 -19.62 15.95 2.28
N GLN A 11 -18.59 16.32 1.52
CA GLN A 11 -17.64 15.38 0.92
C GLN A 11 -16.91 14.58 2.00
N ILE A 12 -16.44 15.26 3.05
CA ILE A 12 -15.75 14.61 4.18
C ILE A 12 -16.69 13.62 4.88
N GLU A 13 -17.92 14.00 5.18
CA GLU A 13 -18.88 13.10 5.86
C GLU A 13 -19.23 11.89 4.97
N ASN A 14 -19.41 12.08 3.67
CA ASN A 14 -19.64 10.97 2.74
C ASN A 14 -18.47 9.98 2.73
N ILE A 15 -17.23 10.48 2.76
CA ILE A 15 -16.03 9.63 2.81
C ILE A 15 -15.92 8.91 4.15
N ARG A 16 -16.17 9.60 5.28
CA ARG A 16 -16.21 8.99 6.61
C ARG A 16 -17.23 7.87 6.68
N LYS A 17 -18.41 8.10 6.12
CA LYS A 17 -19.46 7.08 6.00
C LYS A 17 -19.00 5.90 5.16
N LEU A 18 -18.47 6.15 3.97
CA LEU A 18 -17.97 5.09 3.09
C LEU A 18 -16.88 4.25 3.78
N ALA A 19 -15.88 4.88 4.40
CA ALA A 19 -14.81 4.20 5.11
C ALA A 19 -15.35 3.34 6.27
N ARG A 20 -16.29 3.88 7.06
CA ARG A 20 -16.96 3.14 8.14
C ARG A 20 -17.74 1.94 7.62
N ASP A 21 -18.55 2.11 6.58
CA ASP A 21 -19.39 1.05 6.01
C ASP A 21 -18.53 -0.08 5.41
N LYS A 22 -17.41 0.27 4.75
CA LYS A 22 -16.46 -0.72 4.23
C LYS A 22 -15.71 -1.46 5.33
N ARG A 23 -15.25 -0.76 6.38
CA ARG A 23 -14.65 -1.41 7.57
C ARG A 23 -15.62 -2.42 8.19
N GLN A 24 -16.87 -2.04 8.39
CA GLN A 24 -17.90 -2.93 8.94
C GLN A 24 -18.16 -4.16 8.07
N THR A 25 -18.26 -3.97 6.74
CA THR A 25 -18.45 -5.07 5.79
C THR A 25 -17.30 -6.09 5.85
N LEU A 26 -16.07 -5.61 6.11
CA LEU A 26 -14.88 -6.44 6.27
C LEU A 26 -14.74 -7.03 7.70
N GLY A 27 -15.70 -6.79 8.59
CA GLY A 27 -15.68 -7.29 9.97
C GLY A 27 -14.91 -6.43 10.98
N PHE A 28 -14.41 -5.25 10.57
CA PHE A 28 -13.68 -4.33 11.44
C PHE A 28 -14.64 -3.33 12.09
N VAL A 29 -14.85 -3.47 13.39
CA VAL A 29 -15.71 -2.59 14.20
C VAL A 29 -14.92 -1.88 15.30
N GLY A 30 -15.34 -0.67 15.65
CA GLY A 30 -14.74 0.10 16.75
C GLY A 30 -13.26 0.42 16.53
N GLU A 31 -12.46 0.18 17.57
CA GLU A 31 -11.04 0.57 17.67
C GLU A 31 -10.06 -0.44 17.05
N THR A 32 -10.54 -1.46 16.33
CA THR A 32 -9.68 -2.49 15.72
C THR A 32 -8.89 -1.93 14.53
N PRO A 33 -7.53 -1.94 14.56
CA PRO A 33 -6.73 -1.54 13.41
C PRO A 33 -6.92 -2.52 12.24
N ILE A 34 -7.10 -1.97 11.03
CA ILE A 34 -7.35 -2.77 9.81
C ILE A 34 -6.09 -2.96 8.95
N ALA A 35 -5.09 -2.12 9.18
CA ALA A 35 -3.97 -1.94 8.28
C ALA A 35 -3.07 -3.18 8.14
N ASN A 36 -2.95 -3.99 9.20
CA ASN A 36 -2.18 -5.23 9.17
C ASN A 36 -2.80 -6.28 8.23
N ASP A 37 -4.11 -6.22 8.01
CA ASP A 37 -4.85 -7.17 7.18
C ASP A 37 -5.05 -6.65 5.74
N ILE A 38 -4.44 -5.51 5.37
CA ILE A 38 -4.69 -4.85 4.07
C ILE A 38 -4.40 -5.77 2.88
N PHE A 39 -3.32 -6.55 2.92
CA PHE A 39 -2.96 -7.49 1.85
C PHE A 39 -3.99 -8.62 1.73
N THR A 40 -4.45 -9.15 2.86
CA THR A 40 -5.53 -10.16 2.91
C THR A 40 -6.87 -9.60 2.44
N ILE A 41 -7.16 -8.33 2.74
CA ILE A 41 -8.37 -7.66 2.25
C ILE A 41 -8.34 -7.56 0.72
N ILE A 42 -7.20 -7.16 0.13
CA ILE A 42 -7.02 -7.06 -1.33
C ILE A 42 -7.24 -8.42 -1.99
N GLU A 43 -6.64 -9.49 -1.44
CA GLU A 43 -6.81 -10.86 -1.93
C GLU A 43 -8.27 -11.35 -1.81
N ASN A 44 -8.95 -11.07 -0.69
CA ASN A 44 -10.36 -11.46 -0.47
C ASN A 44 -11.35 -10.70 -1.36
N LEU A 45 -10.97 -9.52 -1.86
CA LEU A 45 -11.72 -8.77 -2.86
C LEU A 45 -11.45 -9.25 -4.29
N ASP A 46 -10.66 -10.32 -4.44
CA ASP A 46 -10.20 -10.90 -5.70
C ASP A 46 -9.47 -9.89 -6.60
N ILE A 47 -8.75 -8.95 -5.96
CA ILE A 47 -7.86 -8.01 -6.63
C ILE A 47 -6.46 -8.61 -6.66
N ARG A 48 -5.89 -8.78 -7.84
CA ARG A 48 -4.53 -9.33 -7.99
C ARG A 48 -3.50 -8.25 -7.71
N LEU A 49 -2.65 -8.49 -6.70
CA LEU A 49 -1.60 -7.55 -6.31
C LEU A 49 -0.31 -7.87 -7.07
N LEU A 50 0.21 -6.90 -7.82
CA LEU A 50 1.47 -6.96 -8.54
C LEU A 50 2.49 -6.08 -7.81
N GLU A 51 3.49 -6.69 -7.17
CA GLU A 51 4.53 -5.99 -6.45
C GLU A 51 5.75 -5.76 -7.35
N TYR A 52 6.24 -4.52 -7.43
CA TYR A 52 7.48 -4.22 -8.17
C TYR A 52 8.20 -2.99 -7.62
N PRO A 53 9.54 -3.02 -7.45
CA PRO A 53 10.29 -1.88 -6.94
C PRO A 53 10.58 -0.87 -8.05
N ILE A 54 9.83 0.24 -8.08
CA ILE A 54 10.02 1.31 -9.06
C ILE A 54 10.75 2.47 -8.39
N LYS A 55 12.05 2.60 -8.68
CA LYS A 55 12.85 3.74 -8.23
C LYS A 55 12.51 4.96 -9.07
N SER A 56 12.36 6.11 -8.45
CA SER A 56 12.26 7.38 -9.17
C SER A 56 13.59 7.68 -9.87
N GLU A 57 13.61 7.67 -11.19
CA GLU A 57 14.69 8.26 -11.97
C GLU A 57 14.40 9.77 -12.16
N ASP A 58 15.42 10.60 -12.03
CA ASP A 58 15.41 12.04 -12.40
C ASP A 58 14.43 12.97 -11.66
N GLY A 59 14.07 12.63 -10.41
CA GLY A 59 13.33 13.55 -9.53
C GLY A 59 11.83 13.68 -9.83
N ASN A 60 11.30 12.91 -10.77
CA ASN A 60 9.86 12.73 -10.92
C ASN A 60 9.36 11.71 -9.88
N PRO A 61 8.26 12.00 -9.16
CA PRO A 61 7.70 11.04 -8.22
C PRO A 61 7.21 9.81 -8.99
N ALA A 62 7.76 8.63 -8.67
CA ALA A 62 7.17 7.37 -9.09
C ALA A 62 5.79 7.21 -8.43
N PHE A 63 4.84 6.55 -9.11
CA PHE A 63 3.56 6.21 -8.49
C PHE A 63 3.79 5.29 -7.29
N SER A 64 2.94 5.40 -6.26
CA SER A 64 3.00 4.51 -5.09
C SER A 64 2.17 3.24 -5.29
N ALA A 65 1.00 3.38 -5.92
CA ALA A 65 0.19 2.26 -6.40
C ALA A 65 -0.67 2.71 -7.59
N ALA A 66 -1.27 1.76 -8.32
CA ALA A 66 -2.20 2.03 -9.40
C ALA A 66 -3.19 0.87 -9.57
N LEU A 67 -4.48 1.17 -9.57
CA LEU A 67 -5.56 0.23 -9.91
C LEU A 67 -5.76 0.12 -11.42
N MET A 68 -5.87 -1.10 -11.94
CA MET A 68 -6.05 -1.41 -13.35
C MET A 68 -7.16 -2.45 -13.53
N TYR A 69 -7.85 -2.38 -14.66
CA TYR A 69 -8.92 -3.29 -15.05
C TYR A 69 -8.62 -3.87 -16.43
N SER A 70 -8.84 -5.16 -16.60
CA SER A 70 -8.76 -5.86 -17.89
C SER A 70 -10.01 -6.68 -18.10
N GLU A 71 -10.49 -6.77 -19.34
CA GLU A 71 -11.62 -7.64 -19.70
C GLU A 71 -11.08 -8.77 -20.57
N GLU A 72 -11.13 -10.00 -20.05
CA GLU A 72 -10.64 -11.20 -20.74
C GLU A 72 -11.73 -12.26 -20.73
N GLY A 73 -12.12 -12.78 -21.90
CA GLY A 73 -13.14 -13.84 -22.00
C GLY A 73 -14.53 -13.46 -21.46
N GLY A 74 -14.83 -12.18 -21.30
CA GLY A 74 -16.09 -11.68 -20.69
C GLY A 74 -16.05 -11.57 -19.16
N GLU A 75 -14.89 -11.78 -18.53
CA GLU A 75 -14.65 -11.55 -17.11
C GLU A 75 -13.81 -10.28 -16.88
N GLU A 76 -14.20 -9.46 -15.90
CA GLU A 76 -13.44 -8.28 -15.45
C GLU A 76 -12.39 -8.73 -14.43
N LEU A 77 -11.12 -8.60 -14.79
CA LEU A 77 -9.97 -8.82 -13.92
C LEU A 77 -9.49 -7.49 -13.34
N VAL A 78 -9.21 -7.48 -12.03
CA VAL A 78 -8.78 -6.28 -11.30
C VAL A 78 -7.38 -6.47 -10.75
N PHE A 79 -6.51 -5.49 -10.99
CA PHE A 79 -5.11 -5.51 -10.57
C PHE A 79 -4.75 -4.25 -9.79
N ILE A 80 -3.88 -4.38 -8.80
CA ILE A 80 -3.16 -3.24 -8.21
C ILE A 80 -1.67 -3.45 -8.44
N GLY A 81 -1.04 -2.51 -9.14
CA GLY A 81 0.42 -2.40 -9.17
C GLY A 81 0.88 -1.63 -7.93
N LEU A 82 1.76 -2.20 -7.12
CA LEU A 82 2.29 -1.60 -5.89
C LEU A 82 3.79 -1.34 -6.03
N ASN A 83 4.20 -0.09 -5.79
CA ASN A 83 5.61 0.27 -5.78
C ASN A 83 6.28 -0.12 -4.46
N THR A 84 7.09 -1.17 -4.49
CA THR A 84 7.74 -1.71 -3.29
C THR A 84 9.05 -0.99 -2.93
N ALA A 85 9.47 0.00 -3.74
CA ALA A 85 10.55 0.91 -3.39
C ALA A 85 10.12 2.00 -2.39
N ASP A 86 8.81 2.17 -2.16
CA ASP A 86 8.30 3.02 -1.07
C ASP A 86 8.43 2.34 0.29
N TYR A 87 8.43 3.14 1.37
CA TYR A 87 8.39 2.61 2.73
C TYR A 87 7.10 1.82 2.98
N PHE A 88 7.18 0.75 3.77
CA PHE A 88 6.05 -0.16 3.95
C PHE A 88 4.79 0.52 4.51
N ASP A 89 4.90 1.51 5.40
CA ASP A 89 3.75 2.29 5.86
C ASP A 89 3.07 3.10 4.74
N LYS A 90 3.83 3.57 3.76
CA LYS A 90 3.29 4.22 2.56
C LYS A 90 2.65 3.21 1.61
N GLN A 91 3.22 2.01 1.47
CA GLN A 91 2.61 0.95 0.68
C GLN A 91 1.22 0.59 1.23
N VAL A 92 1.09 0.42 2.55
CA VAL A 92 -0.20 0.20 3.23
C VAL A 92 -1.18 1.37 2.94
N PHE A 93 -0.71 2.60 3.03
CA PHE A 93 -1.54 3.77 2.73
C PHE A 93 -1.97 3.82 1.25
N ALA A 94 -1.07 3.48 0.33
CA ALA A 94 -1.34 3.44 -1.11
C ALA A 94 -2.37 2.35 -1.45
N LEU A 95 -2.28 1.16 -0.84
CA LEU A 95 -3.32 0.13 -1.01
C LEU A 95 -4.68 0.58 -0.49
N ALA A 96 -4.72 1.24 0.68
CA ALA A 96 -5.97 1.79 1.21
C ALA A 96 -6.53 2.92 0.32
N HIS A 97 -5.66 3.66 -0.37
CA HIS A 97 -6.02 4.65 -1.38
C HIS A 97 -6.62 3.98 -2.61
N GLU A 98 -5.98 2.95 -3.18
CA GLU A 98 -6.53 2.21 -4.33
C GLU A 98 -7.87 1.53 -4.03
N LEU A 99 -8.10 1.09 -2.79
CA LEU A 99 -9.41 0.56 -2.37
C LEU A 99 -10.53 1.59 -2.55
N TYR A 100 -10.26 2.90 -2.39
CA TYR A 100 -11.24 3.92 -2.70
C TYR A 100 -11.62 3.88 -4.19
N HIS A 101 -10.63 3.87 -5.08
CA HIS A 101 -10.85 3.81 -6.52
C HIS A 101 -11.58 2.54 -6.95
N PHE A 102 -11.29 1.42 -6.28
CA PHE A 102 -12.00 0.17 -6.47
C PHE A 102 -13.47 0.27 -6.06
N TYR A 103 -13.75 0.76 -4.85
CA TYR A 103 -15.12 0.88 -4.35
C TYR A 103 -15.98 1.91 -5.08
N THR A 104 -15.35 2.94 -5.64
CA THR A 104 -16.04 4.02 -6.38
C THR A 104 -16.00 3.83 -7.89
N LYS A 105 -15.29 2.80 -8.38
CA LYS A 105 -15.06 2.53 -9.81
C LYS A 105 -14.49 3.73 -10.58
N THR A 106 -13.54 4.43 -9.96
CA THR A 106 -12.91 5.65 -10.52
C THR A 106 -11.51 5.40 -11.11
N GLY A 107 -10.91 4.22 -10.93
CA GLY A 107 -9.50 3.96 -11.27
C GLY A 107 -9.14 3.64 -12.73
N SER A 108 -10.09 3.33 -13.62
CA SER A 108 -9.77 2.86 -14.99
C SER A 108 -10.01 3.88 -16.12
N HIS A 109 -10.69 5.00 -15.83
CA HIS A 109 -11.15 5.94 -16.86
C HIS A 109 -10.42 7.29 -16.81
N LEU A 110 -9.11 7.27 -16.60
CA LEU A 110 -8.24 8.45 -16.65
C LEU A 110 -8.17 9.13 -18.04
N SER A 111 -8.86 8.61 -19.05
CA SER A 111 -8.86 9.20 -20.40
C SER A 111 -9.88 10.33 -20.61
N ARG A 112 -10.66 10.75 -19.60
CA ARG A 112 -11.75 11.73 -19.80
C ARG A 112 -12.03 12.74 -18.68
N LEU A 113 -11.33 12.71 -17.55
CA LEU A 113 -11.59 13.68 -16.47
C LEU A 113 -10.83 14.98 -16.72
N GLU A 114 -11.48 16.12 -16.49
CA GLU A 114 -10.80 17.40 -16.40
C GLU A 114 -9.81 17.37 -15.22
N ASP A 115 -8.66 18.06 -15.34
CA ASP A 115 -7.59 18.03 -14.33
C ASP A 115 -8.11 18.35 -12.90
N GLU A 116 -9.10 19.23 -12.77
CA GLU A 116 -9.70 19.59 -11.47
C GLU A 116 -10.51 18.45 -10.85
N GLU A 117 -11.30 17.73 -11.66
CA GLU A 117 -12.11 16.60 -11.20
C GLU A 117 -11.22 15.42 -10.80
N HIS A 118 -10.19 15.14 -11.60
CA HIS A 118 -9.19 14.13 -11.26
C HIS A 118 -8.52 14.45 -9.91
N ASN A 119 -8.02 15.68 -9.74
CA ASN A 119 -7.40 16.10 -8.48
C ASN A 119 -8.38 15.98 -7.29
N LEU A 120 -9.68 16.24 -7.49
CA LEU A 120 -10.68 16.10 -6.43
C LEU A 120 -10.84 14.64 -6.00
N ILE A 121 -10.94 13.71 -6.96
CA ILE A 121 -11.03 12.26 -6.68
C ILE A 121 -9.78 11.79 -5.91
N GLU A 122 -8.58 12.21 -6.32
CA GLU A 122 -7.33 11.91 -5.61
C GLU A 122 -7.33 12.44 -4.16
N ALA A 123 -7.87 13.65 -3.94
CA ALA A 123 -8.03 14.19 -2.60
C ALA A 123 -9.03 13.37 -1.76
N GLN A 124 -10.11 12.89 -2.38
CA GLN A 124 -11.09 12.04 -1.73
C GLN A 124 -10.52 10.65 -1.41
N ALA A 125 -9.72 10.06 -2.30
CA ALA A 125 -9.02 8.79 -2.09
C ALA A 125 -8.02 8.89 -0.92
N ASN A 126 -7.24 9.97 -0.87
CA ASN A 126 -6.36 10.27 0.27
C ASN A 126 -7.11 10.41 1.59
N ARG A 127 -8.27 11.11 1.59
CA ARG A 127 -9.11 11.23 2.78
C ARG A 127 -9.72 9.88 3.17
N PHE A 128 -10.15 9.08 2.19
CA PHE A 128 -10.67 7.75 2.43
C PHE A 128 -9.63 6.85 3.08
N ALA A 129 -8.40 6.78 2.53
CA ALA A 129 -7.32 5.98 3.10
C ALA A 129 -7.06 6.36 4.57
N ALA A 130 -7.06 7.66 4.86
CA ALA A 130 -6.85 8.15 6.22
C ALA A 130 -7.99 7.74 7.19
N GLU A 131 -9.26 7.87 6.79
CA GLU A 131 -10.42 7.44 7.59
C GLU A 131 -10.56 5.91 7.69
N PHE A 132 -10.22 5.21 6.61
CA PHE A 132 -10.28 3.76 6.53
C PHE A 132 -9.24 3.12 7.43
N LEU A 133 -8.02 3.67 7.47
CA LEU A 133 -6.95 3.16 8.33
C LEU A 133 -7.17 3.57 9.79
N LEU A 134 -7.43 4.86 10.08
CA LEU A 134 -7.69 5.37 11.43
C LEU A 134 -8.87 6.35 11.41
N PRO A 135 -10.09 5.91 11.78
CA PRO A 135 -11.27 6.78 11.74
C PRO A 135 -11.17 7.97 12.69
N GLU A 136 -11.74 9.11 12.29
CA GLU A 136 -11.61 10.39 13.01
C GLU A 136 -12.11 10.27 14.45
N SER A 137 -13.31 9.73 14.62
CA SER A 137 -13.93 9.52 15.93
C SER A 137 -13.11 8.62 16.85
N ILE A 138 -12.36 7.68 16.28
CA ILE A 138 -11.47 6.80 17.05
C ILE A 138 -10.22 7.56 17.48
N LEU A 139 -9.61 8.35 16.61
CA LEU A 139 -8.49 9.20 16.98
C LEU A 139 -8.87 10.22 18.07
N GLU A 140 -10.02 10.87 17.93
CA GLU A 140 -10.57 11.78 18.95
C GLU A 140 -10.76 11.07 20.30
N SER A 141 -11.35 9.86 20.29
CA SER A 141 -11.52 9.01 21.48
C SER A 141 -10.18 8.70 22.14
N ILE A 142 -9.19 8.23 21.36
CA ILE A 142 -7.85 7.91 21.87
C ILE A 142 -7.20 9.14 22.52
N VAL A 143 -7.24 10.30 21.85
CA VAL A 143 -6.68 11.55 22.39
C VAL A 143 -7.38 11.94 23.70
N LEU A 144 -8.71 11.94 23.72
CA LEU A 144 -9.48 12.32 24.90
C LEU A 144 -9.24 11.38 26.08
N ILE A 145 -9.23 10.07 25.84
CA ILE A 145 -9.03 9.06 26.88
C ILE A 145 -7.62 9.17 27.46
N GLU A 146 -6.61 9.34 26.62
CA GLU A 146 -5.22 9.35 27.06
C GLU A 146 -4.86 10.66 27.78
N PHE A 147 -5.19 11.80 27.18
CA PHE A 147 -4.75 13.12 27.68
C PHE A 147 -5.77 13.80 28.59
N LYS A 148 -7.00 13.26 28.70
CA LYS A 148 -8.13 13.87 29.42
C LYS A 148 -8.53 15.25 28.86
N THR A 149 -8.19 15.51 27.61
CA THR A 149 -8.48 16.72 26.84
C THR A 149 -8.42 16.40 25.36
N SER A 150 -9.20 17.10 24.53
CA SER A 150 -9.10 17.04 23.07
C SER A 150 -7.95 17.89 22.51
N SER A 151 -7.38 18.80 23.32
CA SER A 151 -6.31 19.70 22.91
C SER A 151 -4.97 19.30 23.50
N LEU A 152 -3.99 19.09 22.62
CA LEU A 152 -2.59 18.80 22.91
C LEU A 152 -1.69 20.05 22.83
N GLN A 153 -2.27 21.24 22.67
CA GLN A 153 -1.51 22.48 22.48
C GLN A 153 -0.61 22.86 23.66
N LYS A 154 -0.94 22.38 24.86
CA LYS A 154 -0.14 22.57 26.09
C LYS A 154 0.73 21.36 26.43
N VAL A 155 0.67 20.31 25.61
CA VAL A 155 1.43 19.07 25.82
C VAL A 155 2.82 19.24 25.21
N GLN A 156 3.84 18.81 25.94
CA GLN A 156 5.23 18.88 25.48
C GLN A 156 5.43 18.07 24.20
N THR A 157 6.20 18.59 23.25
CA THR A 157 6.49 17.96 21.95
C THR A 157 6.97 16.52 22.09
N LYS A 158 7.86 16.22 23.06
CA LYS A 158 8.34 14.85 23.32
C LYS A 158 7.22 13.87 23.66
N THR A 159 6.19 14.33 24.38
CA THR A 159 5.03 13.50 24.71
C THR A 159 4.17 13.25 23.47
N ILE A 160 4.02 14.27 22.61
CA ILE A 160 3.32 14.14 21.32
C ILE A 160 4.08 13.17 20.40
N LEU A 161 5.41 13.25 20.31
CA LEU A 161 6.23 12.30 19.54
C LEU A 161 6.06 10.85 20.03
N ARG A 162 6.06 10.61 21.35
CA ARG A 162 5.76 9.27 21.92
C ARG A 162 4.35 8.80 21.60
N PHE A 163 3.39 9.70 21.52
CA PHE A 163 2.02 9.39 21.13
C PHE A 163 1.93 9.02 19.65
N ILE A 164 2.52 9.80 18.77
CA ILE A 164 2.56 9.52 17.34
C ILE A 164 3.26 8.18 17.05
N ALA A 165 4.39 7.89 17.72
CA ALA A 165 5.10 6.63 17.54
C ALA A 165 4.26 5.41 17.94
N ARG A 166 3.45 5.51 19.01
CA ARG A 166 2.48 4.46 19.37
C ARG A 166 1.39 4.32 18.33
N LEU A 167 0.82 5.43 17.85
CA LEU A 167 -0.18 5.40 16.79
C LEU A 167 0.38 4.79 15.50
N GLN A 168 1.61 5.10 15.11
CA GLN A 168 2.27 4.52 13.93
C GLN A 168 2.37 3.00 14.08
N CYS A 169 2.81 2.49 15.23
CA CYS A 169 2.94 1.04 15.44
C CYS A 169 1.57 0.33 15.55
N THR A 170 0.57 0.96 16.15
CA THR A 170 -0.76 0.34 16.34
C THR A 170 -1.60 0.38 15.06
N TRP A 171 -1.56 1.50 14.34
CA TRP A 171 -2.44 1.78 13.20
C TRP A 171 -1.73 1.69 11.84
N TRP A 172 -0.42 1.45 11.84
CA TRP A 172 0.44 1.24 10.65
C TRP A 172 0.35 2.40 9.64
N LEU A 173 0.13 3.60 10.17
CA LEU A 173 0.04 4.83 9.40
C LEU A 173 1.40 5.54 9.30
N PRO A 174 1.72 6.16 8.17
CA PRO A 174 2.89 7.03 8.08
C PRO A 174 2.85 8.15 9.12
N TYR A 175 4.03 8.46 9.71
CA TYR A 175 4.18 9.55 10.67
C TYR A 175 3.52 10.86 10.21
N ARG A 176 3.80 11.29 8.97
CA ARG A 176 3.25 12.54 8.42
C ARG A 176 1.73 12.50 8.28
N SER A 177 1.15 11.34 8.01
CA SER A 177 -0.30 11.17 7.98
C SER A 177 -0.89 11.35 9.38
N LEU A 178 -0.27 10.80 10.42
CA LEU A 178 -0.70 10.99 11.81
C LEU A 178 -0.60 12.46 12.26
N VAL A 179 0.48 13.17 11.91
CA VAL A 179 0.62 14.60 12.21
C VAL A 179 -0.49 15.42 11.55
N LYS A 180 -0.82 15.13 10.28
CA LYS A 180 -1.97 15.75 9.58
C LYS A 180 -3.29 15.42 10.28
N ARG A 181 -3.52 14.16 10.66
CA ARG A 181 -4.75 13.75 11.35
C ARG A 181 -4.95 14.45 12.68
N LEU A 182 -3.89 14.59 13.48
CA LEU A 182 -3.94 15.36 14.73
C LEU A 182 -4.28 16.84 14.48
N LYS A 183 -3.80 17.39 13.37
CA LYS A 183 -4.11 18.75 12.97
C LYS A 183 -5.56 18.90 12.49
N GLU A 184 -6.05 17.92 11.71
CA GLU A 184 -7.44 17.86 11.22
C GLU A 184 -8.46 17.92 12.36
N ILE A 185 -8.24 17.16 13.44
CA ILE A 185 -9.12 17.17 14.63
C ILE A 185 -8.83 18.33 15.59
N ASN A 186 -8.03 19.32 15.18
CA ASN A 186 -7.62 20.48 15.98
C ASN A 186 -6.92 20.13 17.33
N ALA A 187 -6.34 18.94 17.44
CA ALA A 187 -5.63 18.53 18.65
C ALA A 187 -4.32 19.31 18.83
N ILE A 188 -3.62 19.63 17.74
CA ILE A 188 -2.36 20.37 17.75
C ILE A 188 -2.48 21.75 17.10
N SER A 189 -1.64 22.71 17.53
CA SER A 189 -1.58 24.05 16.94
C SER A 189 -0.86 24.04 15.58
N GLU A 190 -0.96 25.14 14.81
CA GLU A 190 -0.16 25.31 13.58
C GLU A 190 1.35 25.30 13.84
N GLU A 191 1.78 25.86 14.98
CA GLU A 191 3.18 25.87 15.40
C GLU A 191 3.68 24.45 15.67
N GLN A 192 2.93 23.67 16.45
CA GLN A 192 3.24 22.26 16.70
C GLN A 192 3.21 21.44 15.42
N TYR A 193 2.25 21.67 14.53
CA TYR A 193 2.21 20.99 13.22
C TYR A 193 3.49 21.28 12.43
N THR A 194 3.91 22.54 12.35
CA THR A 194 5.12 22.95 11.63
C THR A 194 6.37 22.33 12.25
N GLU A 195 6.50 22.34 13.59
CA GLU A 195 7.61 21.72 14.31
C GLU A 195 7.68 20.20 14.04
N LEU A 196 6.55 19.49 14.17
CA LEU A 196 6.47 18.05 13.97
C LEU A 196 6.75 17.66 12.51
N TYR A 197 6.32 18.47 11.55
CA TYR A 197 6.51 18.19 10.12
C TYR A 197 7.94 18.45 9.64
N ALA A 198 8.73 19.21 10.40
CA ALA A 198 10.14 19.45 10.14
C ALA A 198 11.06 18.32 10.63
N ALA A 199 10.53 17.35 11.39
CA ALA A 199 11.29 16.22 11.89
C ALA A 199 11.75 15.29 10.75
N ASP A 200 12.97 14.77 10.86
CA ASP A 200 13.45 13.66 10.04
C ASP A 200 12.93 12.34 10.62
N GLU A 201 11.72 11.97 10.23
CA GLU A 201 11.00 10.84 10.83
C GLU A 201 11.58 9.47 10.46
N ARG A 202 12.39 9.39 9.39
CA ARG A 202 12.95 8.14 8.87
C ARG A 202 14.34 7.83 9.45
N ASN A 203 15.01 8.82 10.03
CA ASN A 203 16.25 8.58 10.74
C ASN A 203 16.01 7.83 12.05
N LEU A 204 16.38 6.54 12.07
CA LEU A 204 16.24 5.66 13.22
C LEU A 204 17.06 6.09 14.44
N ASN A 205 18.12 6.86 14.23
CA ASN A 205 18.96 7.42 15.30
C ASN A 205 18.43 8.77 15.81
N SER A 206 17.38 9.34 15.22
CA SER A 206 16.75 10.58 15.69
C SER A 206 16.02 10.36 17.03
N GLU A 207 15.54 11.45 17.66
CA GLU A 207 14.69 11.32 18.85
C GLU A 207 13.45 10.49 18.56
N TYR A 208 12.76 10.74 17.44
CA TYR A 208 11.58 9.99 17.05
C TYR A 208 11.89 8.52 16.74
N GLY A 209 12.97 8.26 16.00
CA GLY A 209 13.41 6.90 15.65
C GLY A 209 13.68 6.02 16.87
N ARG A 210 14.41 6.55 17.86
CA ARG A 210 14.68 5.83 19.12
C ARG A 210 13.41 5.59 19.93
N LEU A 211 12.48 6.55 19.95
CA LEU A 211 11.19 6.39 20.64
C LEU A 211 10.35 5.27 20.00
N GLY A 212 10.25 5.26 18.67
CA GLY A 212 9.54 4.23 17.92
C GLY A 212 10.12 2.82 18.16
N GLN A 213 11.44 2.70 18.10
CA GLN A 213 12.12 1.44 18.39
C GLN A 213 11.90 0.96 19.83
N ALA A 214 11.83 1.88 20.80
CA ALA A 214 11.54 1.54 22.20
C ALA A 214 10.08 1.11 22.42
N ILE A 215 9.15 1.59 21.60
CA ILE A 215 7.72 1.22 21.67
C ILE A 215 7.49 -0.17 21.08
N ASN A 216 7.93 -0.39 19.84
CA ASN A 216 7.84 -1.67 19.16
C ASN A 216 8.87 -1.73 18.04
N LYS A 217 10.05 -2.29 18.33
CA LYS A 217 11.17 -2.33 17.39
C LYS A 217 10.80 -3.00 16.06
N ASP A 218 10.13 -4.14 16.11
CA ASP A 218 9.88 -4.96 14.92
C ASP A 218 8.89 -4.27 13.99
N ILE A 219 7.75 -3.81 14.53
CA ILE A 219 6.74 -3.09 13.73
C ILE A 219 7.30 -1.75 13.25
N PHE A 220 7.95 -0.98 14.13
CA PHE A 220 8.48 0.34 13.75
C PHE A 220 9.56 0.21 12.67
N SER A 221 10.47 -0.76 12.78
CA SER A 221 11.49 -1.01 11.75
C SER A 221 10.84 -1.44 10.44
N LYS A 222 9.84 -2.33 10.48
CA LYS A 222 9.10 -2.77 9.29
C LYS A 222 8.45 -1.59 8.56
N LEU A 223 7.69 -0.76 9.28
CA LEU A 223 6.99 0.40 8.73
C LEU A 223 7.93 1.45 8.13
N ASN A 224 9.16 1.55 8.65
CA ASN A 224 10.18 2.49 8.21
C ASN A 224 11.26 1.88 7.31
N THR A 225 10.98 0.73 6.68
CA THR A 225 11.87 0.10 5.68
C THR A 225 11.10 -0.12 4.37
N THR A 226 11.81 -0.12 3.25
CA THR A 226 11.25 -0.49 1.93
C THR A 226 11.28 -2.00 1.77
N THR A 227 10.27 -2.60 1.14
CA THR A 227 10.24 -4.06 0.93
C THR A 227 11.09 -4.48 -0.26
N SER A 228 11.12 -3.66 -1.31
CA SER A 228 11.82 -3.92 -2.57
C SER A 228 11.49 -5.29 -3.19
N THR A 229 10.29 -5.81 -2.94
CA THR A 229 9.84 -7.12 -3.43
C THR A 229 9.32 -7.01 -4.86
N THR A 230 9.57 -8.06 -5.66
CA THR A 230 8.93 -8.30 -6.94
C THR A 230 8.11 -9.58 -6.81
N GLY A 231 6.80 -9.56 -7.09
CA GLY A 231 5.99 -10.75 -6.90
C GLY A 231 4.48 -10.56 -7.03
N ILE A 232 3.76 -11.66 -6.77
CA ILE A 232 2.30 -11.78 -6.77
C ILE A 232 1.86 -12.65 -5.59
N SER A 233 0.55 -12.74 -5.35
CA SER A 233 0.02 -13.55 -4.25
C SER A 233 0.34 -15.06 -4.43
N PRO A 234 0.44 -15.83 -3.34
CA PRO A 234 0.57 -17.29 -3.44
C PRO A 234 -0.58 -17.94 -4.22
N LYS A 235 -1.80 -17.38 -4.10
CA LYS A 235 -2.98 -17.82 -4.88
C LYS A 235 -2.78 -17.61 -6.39
N ASP A 236 -2.14 -16.52 -6.81
CA ASP A 236 -1.81 -16.27 -8.22
C ASP A 236 -0.74 -17.24 -8.74
N ILE A 237 0.28 -17.52 -7.93
CA ILE A 237 1.31 -18.50 -8.28
C ILE A 237 0.71 -19.89 -8.48
N GLU A 238 -0.21 -20.31 -7.60
CA GLU A 238 -0.94 -21.57 -7.72
C GLU A 238 -1.72 -21.67 -9.04
N VAL A 239 -2.27 -20.56 -9.55
CA VAL A 239 -2.94 -20.55 -10.86
C VAL A 239 -1.94 -20.82 -11.99
N ILE A 240 -0.75 -20.23 -11.93
CA ILE A 240 0.32 -20.48 -12.93
C ILE A 240 0.72 -21.95 -12.92
N ILE A 241 0.90 -22.54 -11.72
CA ILE A 241 1.26 -23.95 -11.55
C ILE A 241 0.17 -24.86 -12.13
N ARG A 242 -1.10 -24.64 -11.78
CA ARG A 242 -2.21 -25.46 -12.31
C ARG A 242 -2.35 -25.36 -13.81
N ASN A 243 -2.16 -24.19 -14.39
CA ASN A 243 -2.18 -24.04 -15.84
C ASN A 243 -1.10 -24.91 -16.52
N PHE A 244 0.06 -25.09 -15.89
CA PHE A 244 1.08 -26.01 -16.37
C PHE A 244 0.65 -27.48 -16.18
N GLU A 245 0.19 -27.85 -14.99
CA GLU A 245 -0.26 -29.23 -14.70
C GLU A 245 -1.44 -29.68 -15.57
N ASP A 246 -2.34 -28.76 -15.92
CA ASP A 246 -3.50 -28.98 -16.78
C ASP A 246 -3.14 -28.91 -18.29
N ASN A 247 -1.86 -28.76 -18.63
CA ASN A 247 -1.33 -28.64 -20.01
C ASN A 247 -1.93 -27.45 -20.79
N ILE A 248 -2.30 -26.37 -20.11
CA ILE A 248 -2.75 -25.11 -20.72
C ILE A 248 -1.54 -24.29 -21.21
N ILE A 249 -0.43 -24.35 -20.48
CA ILE A 249 0.86 -23.76 -20.84
C ILE A 249 1.94 -24.85 -20.90
N ASP A 250 2.94 -24.66 -21.75
CA ASP A 250 4.10 -25.54 -21.86
C ASP A 250 5.20 -25.17 -20.85
N GLU A 251 6.26 -25.99 -20.82
CA GLU A 251 7.42 -25.84 -19.93
C GLU A 251 8.13 -24.49 -20.10
N ASP A 252 8.33 -24.07 -21.34
CA ASP A 252 8.94 -22.78 -21.68
C ASP A 252 8.09 -21.64 -21.09
N LYS A 253 6.78 -21.65 -21.35
CA LYS A 253 5.89 -20.60 -20.89
C LYS A 253 5.75 -20.58 -19.37
N PHE A 254 5.73 -21.75 -18.73
CA PHE A 254 5.72 -21.86 -17.27
C PHE A 254 6.97 -21.24 -16.66
N THR A 255 8.14 -21.58 -17.19
CA THR A 255 9.44 -21.05 -16.76
C THR A 255 9.53 -19.53 -16.97
N GLU A 256 9.17 -19.04 -18.17
CA GLU A 256 9.15 -17.61 -18.46
C GLU A 256 8.23 -16.83 -17.51
N THR A 257 7.05 -17.37 -17.22
CA THR A 257 6.04 -16.69 -16.40
C THR A 257 6.47 -16.61 -14.93
N LEU A 258 7.05 -17.68 -14.37
CA LEU A 258 7.60 -17.66 -13.00
C LEU A 258 8.79 -16.70 -12.87
N ASN A 259 9.64 -16.63 -13.91
CA ASN A 259 10.80 -15.74 -13.93
C ASN A 259 10.45 -14.26 -13.83
N LEU A 260 9.26 -13.84 -14.32
CA LEU A 260 8.75 -12.47 -14.13
C LEU A 260 8.64 -12.07 -12.65
N PHE A 261 8.50 -13.06 -11.76
CA PHE A 261 8.36 -12.88 -10.32
C PHE A 261 9.57 -13.40 -9.54
N HIS A 262 10.72 -13.56 -10.23
CA HIS A 262 11.96 -14.10 -9.67
C HIS A 262 11.79 -15.47 -8.99
N LYS A 263 10.97 -16.32 -9.59
CA LYS A 263 10.72 -17.70 -9.16
C LYS A 263 11.13 -18.67 -10.26
N ASN A 264 11.51 -19.88 -9.88
CA ASN A 264 11.87 -20.95 -10.80
C ASN A 264 10.95 -22.16 -10.61
N PRO A 265 10.77 -23.00 -11.64
CA PRO A 265 10.06 -24.27 -11.52
C PRO A 265 10.57 -25.17 -10.37
N ASP A 266 11.88 -25.22 -10.16
CA ASP A 266 12.53 -25.97 -9.07
C ASP A 266 12.04 -25.53 -7.67
N ASP A 267 11.65 -24.26 -7.49
CA ASP A 267 11.10 -23.76 -6.21
C ASP A 267 9.80 -24.50 -5.81
N PHE A 268 9.15 -25.12 -6.79
CA PHE A 268 7.90 -25.87 -6.65
C PHE A 268 8.08 -27.38 -6.91
N GLY A 269 9.32 -27.85 -7.08
CA GLY A 269 9.64 -29.27 -7.24
C GLY A 269 9.51 -29.81 -8.67
N TYR A 270 9.48 -28.94 -9.69
CA TYR A 270 9.56 -29.35 -11.08
C TYR A 270 11.02 -29.26 -11.54
N GLU A 271 11.65 -30.41 -11.82
CA GLU A 271 12.99 -30.47 -12.40
C GLU A 271 12.87 -30.64 -13.91
N PHE A 272 13.18 -29.58 -14.65
CA PHE A 272 13.24 -29.62 -16.10
C PHE A 272 14.65 -30.01 -16.55
N THR A 273 14.84 -31.29 -16.86
CA THR A 273 16.05 -31.76 -17.53
C THR A 273 15.97 -31.38 -19.00
N ILE A 274 16.90 -30.53 -19.46
CA ILE A 274 17.16 -30.36 -20.89
C ILE A 274 17.36 -31.76 -21.48
N LEU A 275 16.51 -32.16 -22.42
CA LEU A 275 16.65 -33.46 -23.06
C LEU A 275 17.96 -33.46 -23.85
N ASP A 276 18.73 -34.55 -23.78
CA ASP A 276 19.98 -34.68 -24.54
C ASP A 276 19.77 -34.44 -26.05
N GLU A 277 18.55 -34.71 -26.56
CA GLU A 277 18.15 -34.43 -27.95
C GLU A 277 18.14 -32.91 -28.27
N ASP A 278 17.73 -32.06 -27.33
CA ASP A 278 17.73 -30.60 -27.51
C ASP A 278 19.17 -30.03 -27.45
N MET A 279 20.04 -30.67 -26.66
CA MET A 279 21.48 -30.37 -26.65
C MET A 279 22.17 -30.79 -27.96
N ASP A 280 21.83 -31.97 -28.48
CA ASP A 280 22.36 -32.49 -29.74
C ASP A 280 21.91 -31.62 -30.92
N GLU A 281 20.68 -31.11 -30.92
CA GLU A 281 20.17 -30.19 -31.94
C GLU A 281 20.87 -28.83 -31.86
N PHE A 282 21.11 -28.31 -30.65
CA PHE A 282 21.92 -27.11 -30.43
C PHE A 282 23.37 -27.28 -30.94
N GLU A 283 24.03 -28.40 -30.62
CA GLU A 283 25.38 -28.69 -31.11
C GLU A 283 25.44 -28.87 -32.63
N ALA A 284 24.43 -29.48 -33.24
CA ALA A 284 24.33 -29.63 -34.69
C ALA A 284 24.20 -28.26 -35.38
N PHE A 285 23.38 -27.36 -34.84
CA PHE A 285 23.21 -26.00 -35.35
C PHE A 285 24.51 -25.17 -35.35
N PHE A 286 25.36 -25.37 -34.33
CA PHE A 286 26.68 -24.70 -34.26
C PHE A 286 27.77 -25.40 -35.10
N LYS A 287 27.64 -26.70 -35.39
CA LYS A 287 28.58 -27.44 -36.27
C LYS A 287 28.34 -27.18 -37.76
N GLU A 288 27.11 -26.86 -38.19
CA GLU A 288 26.82 -26.53 -39.60
C GLU A 288 27.32 -25.15 -40.06
N ARG A 289 27.85 -24.31 -39.15
CA ARG A 289 28.37 -22.96 -39.46
C ARG A 289 29.90 -22.84 -39.46
N GLN A 290 30.64 -23.96 -39.46
CA GLN A 290 32.09 -24.01 -39.74
C GLN A 290 32.37 -24.57 -41.14
#